data_AF-A0A933EV98-F1
#
_entry.id   AF-A0A933EV98-F1
#
_cell.length_a   1.000
_cell.length_b   1.000
_cell.length_c   1.000
_cell.angle_alpha   90.00
_cell.angle_beta   90.00
_cell.angle_gamma   90.00
#
_symmetry.space_group_name_H-M   'P 1'
#
loop_
_entity.id
_entity.type
_entity.pdbx_description
1 polymer ?
#
loop_
_entity_poly.entity_id
_entity_poly.type
_entity_poly.pdbx_seq_one_letter_code
_entity_poly.pdbx_strand_id
1 'polypeptide(L)'
;MSPLVLLHIICALLSYAAFLAAFVSGILFLIQERQLKRKHMGVLFHRLPSLEHLDRVNFVSISAGFGLLSCGAILGFVGAGVLLGRWWTGDPKEILTVALWGAYCVLWLVRLRATLRGRRVAILSILGFTLVLFTFLGASWLLPSLHPYL
;
A
#
# COMPACT_ATOMS: atom_id res chain seq x y z
N MET A 1 22.99 -13.21 -3.28
CA MET A 1 21.99 -12.21 -3.72
C MET A 1 22.64 -10.84 -3.70
N SER A 2 22.43 -10.01 -4.72
CA SER A 2 23.02 -8.67 -4.75
C SER A 2 22.41 -7.80 -3.63
N PRO A 3 23.18 -6.88 -3.02
CA PRO A 3 22.69 -6.04 -1.93
C PRO A 3 21.50 -5.17 -2.33
N LEU A 4 21.42 -4.78 -3.61
CA LEU A 4 20.29 -4.03 -4.18
C LEU A 4 18.97 -4.80 -4.13
N VAL A 5 19.01 -6.10 -4.46
CA VAL A 5 17.82 -6.96 -4.42
C VAL A 5 17.36 -7.19 -2.99
N LEU A 6 18.29 -7.33 -2.04
CA LEU A 6 17.94 -7.43 -0.62
C LEU A 6 17.23 -6.15 -0.13
N LEU A 7 17.78 -4.98 -0.46
CA LEU A 7 17.17 -3.69 -0.10
C LEU A 7 15.79 -3.51 -0.75
N HIS A 8 15.64 -3.91 -2.03
CA HIS A 8 14.34 -3.92 -2.71
C HIS A 8 13.29 -4.73 -1.94
N ILE A 9 13.62 -5.95 -1.54
CA ILE A 9 12.71 -6.86 -0.81
C ILE A 9 12.32 -6.25 0.54
N ILE A 10 13.28 -5.71 1.29
CA ILE A 10 13.04 -5.09 2.60
C ILE A 10 12.13 -3.86 2.45
N CYS A 11 12.41 -2.97 1.50
CA CYS A 11 11.58 -1.81 1.22
C CYS A 11 10.16 -2.22 0.82
N ALA A 12 10.01 -3.22 -0.05
CA ALA A 12 8.71 -3.74 -0.46
C ALA A 12 7.92 -4.30 0.73
N LEU A 13 8.55 -5.12 1.57
CA LEU A 13 7.89 -5.71 2.75
C LEU A 13 7.44 -4.64 3.75
N LEU A 14 8.30 -3.66 4.04
CA LEU A 14 7.95 -2.55 4.93
C LEU A 14 6.82 -1.69 4.33
N SER A 15 6.79 -1.51 3.01
CA SER A 15 5.69 -0.80 2.35
C SER A 15 4.35 -1.50 2.56
N TYR A 16 4.31 -2.83 2.42
CA TYR A 16 3.10 -3.62 2.63
C TYR A 16 2.64 -3.58 4.08
N ALA A 17 3.56 -3.63 5.05
CA ALA A 17 3.24 -3.48 6.46
C ALA A 17 2.62 -2.10 6.75
N ALA A 18 3.18 -1.03 6.17
CA ALA A 18 2.63 0.31 6.29
C ALA A 18 1.23 0.42 5.65
N PHE A 19 1.01 -0.15 4.45
CA PHE A 19 -0.31 -0.17 3.83
C PHE A 19 -1.32 -1.01 4.61
N LEU A 20 -0.90 -2.09 5.25
CA LEU A 20 -1.76 -2.86 6.17
C LEU A 20 -2.17 -2.01 7.38
N ALA A 21 -1.26 -1.23 7.97
CA ALA A 21 -1.61 -0.31 9.06
C ALA A 21 -2.63 0.76 8.60
N ALA A 22 -2.49 1.26 7.37
CA ALA A 22 -3.50 2.15 6.76
C ALA A 22 -4.85 1.44 6.55
N PHE A 23 -4.84 0.18 6.12
CA PHE A 23 -6.06 -0.62 5.97
C PHE A 23 -6.79 -0.80 7.31
N VAL A 24 -6.07 -1.25 8.34
CA VAL A 24 -6.61 -1.50 9.68
C VAL A 24 -7.16 -0.22 10.28
N SER A 25 -6.40 0.89 10.24
CA SER A 25 -6.88 2.19 10.73
C SER A 25 -8.13 2.67 10.00
N GLY A 26 -8.24 2.41 8.68
CA GLY A 26 -9.45 2.69 7.91
C GLY A 26 -10.67 1.89 8.37
N ILE A 27 -10.51 0.59 8.62
CA ILE A 27 -11.58 -0.25 9.18
C ILE A 27 -12.01 0.25 10.56
N LEU A 28 -11.05 0.51 11.44
CA LEU A 28 -11.32 1.01 12.80
C LEU A 28 -12.05 2.36 12.75
N PHE A 29 -11.67 3.24 11.81
CA PHE A 29 -12.33 4.53 11.60
C PHE A 29 -13.81 4.32 11.26
N LEU A 30 -14.12 3.43 10.31
CA LEU A 30 -15.51 3.15 9.91
C LEU A 30 -16.33 2.53 11.05
N ILE A 31 -15.73 1.64 11.83
CA ILE A 31 -16.37 1.05 13.01
C ILE A 31 -16.72 2.15 14.01
N GLN A 32 -15.74 2.98 14.37
CA GLN A 32 -15.95 4.05 15.36
C GLN A 32 -16.96 5.10 14.88
N GLU A 33 -16.90 5.50 13.60
CA GLU A 33 -17.86 6.43 13.00
C GLU A 33 -19.29 5.87 13.08
N ARG A 34 -19.46 4.56 12.83
CA ARG A 34 -20.76 3.88 12.89
C ARG A 34 -21.31 3.82 14.32
N GLN A 35 -20.47 3.57 15.31
CA GLN A 35 -20.86 3.55 16.73
C GLN A 35 -21.33 4.94 17.19
N LEU A 36 -20.59 5.99 16.80
CA LEU A 36 -20.94 7.39 17.08
C LEU A 36 -22.33 7.75 16.53
N LYS A 37 -22.58 7.39 15.26
CA LYS A 37 -23.87 7.65 14.59
C LYS A 37 -25.03 6.87 15.20
N ARG A 38 -24.77 5.69 15.75
CA ARG A 38 -25.78 4.85 16.42
C ARG A 38 -26.00 5.20 17.90
N LYS A 39 -25.29 6.21 18.43
CA LYS A 39 -25.27 6.57 19.87
C LYS A 39 -24.97 5.38 20.78
N HIS A 40 -24.29 4.35 20.26
CA HIS A 40 -24.02 3.12 20.98
C HIS A 40 -22.61 3.20 21.56
N MET A 41 -22.52 3.64 22.81
CA MET A 41 -21.25 3.80 23.53
C MET A 41 -20.84 2.49 24.24
N GLY A 42 -20.77 1.41 23.47
CA GLY A 42 -20.32 0.11 23.98
C GLY A 42 -18.83 0.10 24.34
N VAL A 43 -18.37 -0.96 25.01
CA VAL A 43 -16.98 -1.12 25.49
C VAL A 43 -15.93 -0.90 24.38
N LEU A 44 -16.22 -1.34 23.15
CA LEU A 44 -15.33 -1.15 22.00
C LEU A 44 -15.13 0.34 21.65
N PHE A 45 -16.14 1.19 21.83
CA PHE A 45 -16.05 2.62 21.55
C PHE A 45 -15.02 3.32 22.45
N HIS A 46 -14.95 2.96 23.74
CA HIS A 46 -13.99 3.53 24.69
C HIS A 46 -12.57 3.00 24.53
N ARG A 47 -12.38 1.84 23.88
CA ARG A 47 -11.05 1.28 23.62
C ARG A 47 -10.43 1.76 22.30
N LEU A 48 -11.24 2.29 21.38
CA LEU A 48 -10.73 2.77 20.10
C LEU A 48 -10.15 4.19 20.22
N PRO A 49 -9.01 4.48 19.57
CA PRO A 49 -8.47 5.83 19.46
C PRO A 49 -9.50 6.76 18.78
N SER A 50 -9.38 8.07 18.94
CA SER A 50 -10.31 9.02 18.30
C SER A 50 -10.28 8.93 16.77
N LEU A 51 -11.38 9.35 16.10
CA LEU A 51 -11.46 9.39 14.64
C LEU A 51 -10.33 10.20 14.01
N GLU A 52 -9.94 11.31 14.63
CA GLU A 52 -8.82 12.14 14.19
C GLU A 52 -7.47 11.41 14.32
N HIS A 53 -7.28 10.66 15.42
CA HIS A 53 -6.07 9.86 15.59
C HIS A 53 -6.00 8.73 14.55
N LEU A 54 -7.12 8.05 14.28
CA LEU A 54 -7.19 7.03 13.24
C LEU A 54 -6.92 7.59 11.85
N ASP A 55 -7.46 8.77 11.52
CA ASP A 55 -7.18 9.47 10.25
C ASP A 55 -5.69 9.86 10.13
N ARG A 56 -5.08 10.32 11.22
CA ARG A 56 -3.65 10.66 11.28
C ARG A 56 -2.75 9.44 11.09
N VAL A 57 -3.02 8.35 11.81
CA VAL A 57 -2.31 7.07 11.64
C VAL A 57 -2.43 6.63 10.19
N ASN A 58 -3.63 6.68 9.63
CA ASN A 58 -3.88 6.30 8.25
C ASN A 58 -3.04 7.12 7.25
N PHE A 59 -3.00 8.45 7.42
CA PHE A 59 -2.20 9.34 6.57
C PHE A 59 -0.69 9.09 6.67
N VAL A 60 -0.18 8.92 7.89
CA VAL A 60 1.24 8.61 8.13
C VAL A 60 1.60 7.27 7.51
N SER A 61 0.77 6.25 7.72
CA SER A 61 0.96 4.91 7.17
C SER A 61 0.95 4.89 5.64
N ILE A 62 0.03 5.61 4.98
CA ILE A 62 0.03 5.74 3.52
C ILE A 62 1.29 6.44 3.03
N SER A 63 1.69 7.54 3.68
CA SER A 63 2.85 8.33 3.26
C SER A 63 4.15 7.53 3.41
N ALA A 64 4.32 6.85 4.54
CA ALA A 64 5.45 5.96 4.78
C ALA A 64 5.46 4.79 3.79
N GLY A 65 4.31 4.13 3.59
CA GLY A 65 4.19 3.02 2.65
C GLY A 65 4.49 3.44 1.21
N PHE A 66 4.01 4.60 0.77
CA PHE A 66 4.28 5.11 -0.58
C PHE A 66 5.76 5.48 -0.79
N GLY A 67 6.39 6.10 0.22
CA GLY A 67 7.83 6.38 0.19
C GLY A 67 8.66 5.09 0.06
N LEU A 68 8.33 4.08 0.88
CA LEU A 68 8.99 2.77 0.84
C LEU A 68 8.73 2.01 -0.47
N LEU A 69 7.51 2.08 -1.00
CA LEU A 69 7.15 1.50 -2.30
C LEU A 69 7.96 2.14 -3.43
N SER A 70 8.14 3.46 -3.39
CA SER A 70 8.94 4.20 -4.37
C SER A 70 10.41 3.79 -4.33
N CYS A 71 11.00 3.72 -3.13
CA CYS A 71 12.37 3.23 -2.96
C CYS A 71 12.51 1.78 -3.44
N GLY A 72 11.56 0.91 -3.09
CA GLY A 72 11.52 -0.47 -3.55
C GLY A 72 11.45 -0.57 -5.07
N ALA A 73 10.56 0.19 -5.73
CA ALA A 73 10.43 0.19 -7.17
C ALA A 73 11.73 0.63 -7.87
N ILE A 74 12.37 1.71 -7.41
CA ILE A 74 13.65 2.20 -7.95
C ILE A 74 14.73 1.13 -7.81
N LEU A 75 14.89 0.54 -6.62
CA LEU A 75 15.86 -0.52 -6.39
C LEU A 75 15.59 -1.77 -7.25
N GLY A 76 14.32 -2.06 -7.52
CA GLY A 76 13.89 -3.13 -8.42
C GLY A 76 14.35 -2.89 -9.85
N PHE A 77 14.06 -1.72 -10.42
CA PHE A 77 14.46 -1.36 -11.79
C PHE A 77 15.98 -1.26 -11.95
N VAL A 78 16.68 -0.67 -10.98
CA VAL A 78 18.15 -0.63 -11.00
C VAL A 78 18.72 -2.05 -10.88
N GLY A 79 18.15 -2.90 -10.02
CA GLY A 79 18.52 -4.30 -9.90
C GLY A 79 18.34 -5.08 -11.20
N ALA A 80 17.21 -4.88 -11.89
CA ALA A 80 16.95 -5.47 -13.20
C ALA A 80 17.99 -5.00 -14.24
N GLY A 81 18.31 -3.70 -14.29
CA GLY A 81 19.33 -3.16 -15.20
C GLY A 81 20.71 -3.78 -14.98
N VAL A 82 21.11 -4.00 -13.72
CA VAL A 82 22.40 -4.61 -13.38
C VAL A 82 22.45 -6.11 -13.69
N LEU A 83 21.35 -6.85 -13.47
CA LEU A 83 21.31 -8.31 -13.62
C LEU A 83 21.00 -8.77 -15.04
N LEU A 84 20.10 -8.07 -15.73
CA LEU A 84 19.55 -8.46 -17.03
C LEU A 84 20.07 -7.56 -18.18
N GLY A 85 20.81 -6.50 -17.86
CA GLY A 85 21.24 -5.49 -18.85
C GLY A 85 20.09 -4.63 -19.40
N ARG A 86 18.87 -4.78 -18.85
CA ARG A 86 17.65 -4.08 -19.26
C ARG A 86 16.90 -3.59 -18.03
N TRP A 87 16.42 -2.35 -18.08
CA TRP A 87 15.78 -1.67 -16.97
C TRP A 87 14.27 -1.93 -16.90
N TRP A 88 13.71 -2.45 -17.99
CA TRP A 88 12.30 -2.76 -18.16
C TRP A 88 12.21 -3.97 -19.08
N THR A 89 11.63 -5.05 -18.59
CA THR A 89 11.35 -6.27 -19.37
C THR A 89 9.93 -6.25 -19.90
N GLY A 90 9.05 -5.46 -19.28
CA GLY A 90 7.62 -5.52 -19.56
C GLY A 90 6.95 -6.74 -18.94
N ASP A 91 7.64 -7.39 -17.99
CA ASP A 91 7.06 -8.47 -17.24
C ASP A 91 5.81 -7.98 -16.53
N PRO A 92 4.74 -8.79 -16.45
CA PRO A 92 3.51 -8.31 -15.85
C PRO A 92 3.68 -7.90 -14.38
N LYS A 93 4.70 -8.43 -13.67
CA LYS A 93 5.06 -7.97 -12.33
C LYS A 93 5.53 -6.52 -12.31
N GLU A 94 6.32 -6.10 -13.30
CA GLU A 94 6.76 -4.71 -13.45
C GLU A 94 5.56 -3.80 -13.76
N ILE A 95 4.69 -4.23 -14.68
CA ILE A 95 3.47 -3.51 -15.06
C ILE A 95 2.54 -3.33 -13.84
N LEU A 96 2.29 -4.40 -13.09
CA LEU A 96 1.47 -4.35 -11.87
C LEU A 96 2.08 -3.45 -10.80
N THR A 97 3.42 -3.46 -10.66
CA THR A 97 4.12 -2.59 -9.71
C THR A 97 3.96 -1.12 -10.09
N VAL A 98 4.11 -0.76 -11.37
CA VAL A 98 3.91 0.62 -11.85
C VAL A 98 2.45 1.05 -11.69
N ALA A 99 1.49 0.16 -11.98
CA ALA A 99 0.07 0.44 -11.79
C ALA A 99 -0.28 0.69 -10.32
N LEU A 100 0.23 -0.16 -9.41
CA LEU A 100 0.07 0.01 -7.96
C LEU A 100 0.69 1.31 -7.47
N TRP A 101 1.92 1.60 -7.92
CA TRP A 101 2.63 2.83 -7.59
C TRP A 101 1.84 4.06 -8.04
N GLY A 102 1.30 4.06 -9.27
CA GLY A 102 0.47 5.14 -9.80
C GLY A 102 -0.82 5.34 -8.99
N ALA A 103 -1.51 4.27 -8.62
CA ALA A 103 -2.71 4.33 -7.80
C ALA A 103 -2.43 4.95 -6.42
N TYR A 104 -1.35 4.53 -5.75
CA TYR A 104 -0.96 5.10 -4.46
C TYR A 104 -0.39 6.52 -4.57
N CYS A 105 0.25 6.88 -5.68
CA CYS A 105 0.71 8.24 -5.96
C CYS A 105 -0.49 9.20 -6.02
N VAL A 106 -1.53 8.84 -6.78
CA VAL A 106 -2.78 9.64 -6.85
C VAL A 106 -3.41 9.75 -5.47
N LEU A 107 -3.53 8.64 -4.73
CA LEU A 107 -4.11 8.62 -3.39
C LEU A 107 -3.32 9.53 -2.43
N TRP A 108 -1.99 9.46 -2.46
CA TRP A 108 -1.11 10.29 -1.64
C TRP A 108 -1.22 11.78 -2.00
N LEU A 109 -1.26 12.13 -3.28
CA LEU A 109 -1.43 13.51 -3.73
C LEU A 109 -2.79 14.10 -3.31
N VAL A 110 -3.87 13.33 -3.44
CA VAL A 110 -5.20 13.76 -2.99
C VAL A 110 -5.23 13.98 -1.48
N ARG A 111 -4.51 13.17 -0.71
CA ARG A 111 -4.36 13.30 0.74
C ARG A 111 -3.55 14.54 1.13
N LEU A 112 -2.44 14.81 0.44
CA LEU A 112 -1.62 16.00 0.67
C LEU A 112 -2.42 17.29 0.49
N ARG A 113 -3.32 17.32 -0.50
CA ARG A 113 -4.20 18.46 -0.76
C ARG A 113 -5.39 18.55 0.21
N ALA A 114 -5.45 17.66 1.20
CA ALA A 114 -6.53 17.55 2.19
C ALA A 114 -7.95 17.52 1.58
N THR A 115 -8.07 17.11 0.31
CA THR A 115 -9.33 17.18 -0.45
C THR A 115 -10.34 16.14 0.02
N LEU A 116 -9.85 15.04 0.58
CA LEU A 116 -10.64 13.96 1.15
C LEU A 116 -10.34 13.83 2.63
N ARG A 117 -11.39 13.66 3.45
CA ARG A 117 -11.29 13.48 4.89
C ARG A 117 -12.25 12.39 5.39
N GLY A 118 -11.90 11.80 6.54
CA GLY A 118 -12.75 10.89 7.28
C GLY A 118 -13.18 9.64 6.50
N ARG A 119 -14.49 9.43 6.35
CA ARG A 119 -15.05 8.18 5.76
C ARG A 119 -14.52 7.86 4.37
N ARG A 120 -14.41 8.86 3.47
CA ARG A 120 -13.92 8.64 2.10
C ARG A 120 -12.48 8.14 2.09
N VAL A 121 -11.67 8.73 2.98
CA VAL A 121 -10.28 8.37 3.23
C VAL A 121 -10.16 6.94 3.72
N ALA A 122 -10.96 6.54 4.70
CA ALA A 122 -10.98 5.18 5.21
C ALA A 122 -11.33 4.14 4.12
N ILE A 123 -12.33 4.42 3.28
CA ILE A 123 -12.72 3.55 2.16
C ILE A 123 -11.59 3.44 1.13
N LEU A 124 -10.93 4.55 0.79
CA LEU A 124 -9.81 4.53 -0.15
C LEU A 124 -8.62 3.72 0.37
N SER A 125 -8.33 3.76 1.67
CA SER A 125 -7.28 2.91 2.26
C SER A 125 -7.63 1.43 2.17
N ILE A 126 -8.91 1.09 2.34
CA ILE A 126 -9.41 -0.29 2.20
C ILE A 126 -9.26 -0.78 0.76
N LEU A 127 -9.71 0.03 -0.21
CA LEU A 127 -9.60 -0.29 -1.63
C LEU A 127 -8.14 -0.36 -2.07
N GLY A 128 -7.30 0.58 -1.62
CA GLY A 128 -5.87 0.60 -1.92
C GLY A 128 -5.15 -0.66 -1.45
N PHE A 129 -5.38 -1.10 -0.22
CA PHE A 129 -4.78 -2.33 0.27
C PHE A 129 -5.34 -3.58 -0.41
N THR A 130 -6.63 -3.57 -0.79
CA THR A 130 -7.20 -4.65 -1.61
C THR A 130 -6.49 -4.76 -2.96
N LEU A 131 -6.12 -3.62 -3.56
CA LEU A 131 -5.29 -3.58 -4.77
C LEU A 131 -3.88 -4.14 -4.51
N VAL A 132 -3.25 -3.81 -3.38
CA VAL A 132 -1.96 -4.42 -2.96
C VAL A 132 -2.08 -5.94 -2.93
N LEU A 133 -3.10 -6.48 -2.25
CA LEU A 133 -3.33 -7.92 -2.18
C LEU A 133 -3.56 -8.53 -3.57
N PHE A 134 -4.35 -7.87 -4.42
CA PHE A 134 -4.56 -8.32 -5.78
C PHE A 134 -3.28 -8.34 -6.60
N THR A 135 -2.40 -7.34 -6.47
CA THR A 135 -1.12 -7.33 -7.18
C THR A 135 -0.15 -8.38 -6.63
N PHE A 136 -0.10 -8.58 -5.31
CA PHE A 136 0.77 -9.56 -4.66
C PHE A 136 0.34 -11.00 -4.98
N LEU A 137 -0.97 -11.28 -4.87
CA LEU A 137 -1.55 -12.57 -5.22
C LEU A 137 -1.57 -12.78 -6.74
N GLY A 138 -1.95 -11.78 -7.53
CA GLY A 138 -1.96 -11.86 -8.99
C GLY A 138 -0.58 -12.15 -9.57
N ALA A 139 0.47 -11.50 -9.05
CA ALA A 139 1.85 -11.83 -9.41
C ALA A 139 2.27 -13.26 -9.06
N SER A 140 1.59 -13.89 -8.09
CA SER A 140 1.90 -15.23 -7.58
C SER A 140 1.05 -16.32 -8.26
N TRP A 141 -0.20 -16.01 -8.63
CA TRP A 141 -1.20 -16.97 -9.13
C TRP A 141 -1.46 -16.87 -10.64
N LEU A 142 -1.41 -15.67 -11.24
CA LEU A 142 -1.75 -15.50 -12.66
C LEU A 142 -0.62 -15.85 -13.63
N LEU A 143 0.62 -15.92 -13.16
CA LEU A 143 1.79 -16.05 -14.03
C LEU A 143 2.79 -17.05 -13.46
N PRO A 144 2.73 -18.33 -13.88
CA PRO A 144 3.95 -19.10 -14.04
C PRO A 144 4.86 -18.24 -14.92
N SER A 145 6.10 -18.00 -14.50
CA SER A 145 7.10 -17.30 -15.29
C SER A 145 7.03 -17.76 -16.75
N LEU A 146 6.63 -16.87 -17.68
CA LEU A 146 6.73 -17.10 -19.13
C LEU A 146 8.18 -16.99 -19.62
N HIS A 147 9.13 -17.37 -18.77
CA HIS A 147 10.48 -17.71 -19.13
C HIS A 147 10.77 -19.16 -18.70
N PRO A 148 10.45 -20.15 -19.55
CA PRO A 148 10.96 -21.52 -19.47
C PRO A 148 12.46 -21.64 -19.85
N TYR A 149 13.25 -20.56 -19.76
CA TYR A 149 14.65 -20.57 -20.17
C TYR A 149 15.44 -19.49 -19.44
N LEU A 150 15.71 -19.75 -18.17
CA LEU A 150 17.00 -19.61 -17.48
C LEU A 150 16.88 -20.13 -16.04
#